data_AF-A0A832VAG7-F1
#
_entry.id   AF-A0A832VAG7-F1
#
_cell.length_a   1.000
_cell.length_b   1.000
_cell.length_c   1.000
_cell.angle_alpha   90.00
_cell.angle_beta   90.00
_cell.angle_gamma   90.00
#
_symmetry.space_group_name_H-M   'P 1'
#
loop_
_entity.id
_entity.type
_entity.pdbx_description
1 polymer ?
#
loop_
_entity_poly.entity_id
_entity_poly.type
_entity_poly.pdbx_seq_one_letter_code
_entity_poly.pdbx_strand_id
1 'polypeptide(L)'
;MEDASGEEIGRLTVGNNLRTIVFFPTNGVGFGHFTRLFAIARRIRVLDPDVEVLFFTTMPTLHLLESQGIPCYHIPGRKVFSDVSSSEWNMVCEEHLSMAFTIHNPSLFVFDGTFPYRGMLNAIRGRDEIGKIWVRRGTFRKGATRIPSDSIDHFDVIIAPRDSLEEAKDDTKEFKAQVFDCEPIIYASEDDLNPRQHLRSRLGIPLDALVCYVQLGAGNINDIDSDISITLSELAKYEDVYTVVGESMLGKSLEIGGPRVRILKDYPNSVHFRSFDFAIIAGGYNSYHEVIRFGLPSISYPNLNTGMDDQLARV
;
A
#
# COMPACT_ATOMS: atom_id res chain seq x y z
N MET A 1 1.14 -4.62 40.37
CA MET A 1 2.43 -5.12 39.85
C MET A 1 2.12 -6.46 39.25
N GLU A 2 1.61 -6.44 38.03
CA GLU A 2 1.46 -7.65 37.22
C GLU A 2 2.53 -7.58 36.13
N ASP A 3 3.17 -8.73 36.00
CA ASP A 3 4.39 -9.01 35.26
C ASP A 3 4.15 -8.81 33.77
N ALA A 4 4.71 -7.74 33.20
CA ALA A 4 4.79 -7.57 31.75
C ALA A 4 5.97 -8.40 31.24
N SER A 5 5.83 -9.73 31.28
CA SER A 5 6.71 -10.63 30.55
C SER A 5 6.42 -10.45 29.06
N GLY A 6 7.04 -9.44 28.45
CA GLY A 6 7.08 -9.31 27.01
C GLY A 6 7.77 -10.53 26.44
N GLU A 7 7.06 -11.32 25.63
CA GLU A 7 7.71 -12.32 24.79
C GLU A 7 8.78 -11.61 23.96
N GLU A 8 10.00 -12.13 23.99
CA GLU A 8 11.08 -11.67 23.12
C GLU A 8 10.77 -12.14 21.69
N ILE A 9 9.90 -11.40 20.99
CA ILE A 9 9.48 -11.71 19.62
C ILE A 9 10.63 -11.33 18.67
N GLY A 10 11.59 -12.24 18.59
CA GLY A 10 12.68 -12.25 17.64
C GLY A 10 13.87 -11.33 17.95
N ARG A 11 15.05 -11.75 17.48
CA ARG A 11 16.29 -10.96 17.64
C ARG A 11 16.44 -9.97 16.50
N LEU A 12 16.07 -8.72 16.73
CA LEU A 12 16.51 -7.57 15.94
C LEU A 12 17.61 -6.87 16.74
N THR A 13 18.84 -6.92 16.24
CA THR A 13 19.93 -6.10 16.81
C THR A 13 19.75 -4.69 16.26
N VAL A 14 19.07 -3.84 17.01
CA VAL A 14 18.95 -2.41 16.70
C VAL A 14 20.10 -1.70 17.42
N GLY A 15 21.00 -1.06 16.68
CA GLY A 15 22.08 -0.27 17.29
C GLY A 15 21.55 0.83 18.21
N ASN A 16 22.32 1.23 19.22
CA ASN A 16 22.02 2.32 20.17
C ASN A 16 21.99 3.74 19.54
N ASN A 17 21.96 3.84 18.21
CA ASN A 17 22.02 5.11 17.49
C ASN A 17 20.66 5.84 17.52
N LEU A 18 20.64 7.05 16.94
CA LEU A 18 19.45 7.89 16.74
C LEU A 18 18.23 7.04 16.37
N ARG A 19 17.07 7.33 16.99
CA ARG A 19 15.80 6.60 16.80
C ARG A 19 15.16 6.93 15.45
N THR A 20 15.92 6.83 14.36
CA THR A 20 15.47 7.15 13.02
C THR A 20 15.17 5.87 12.26
N ILE A 21 13.98 5.81 11.66
CA ILE A 21 13.51 4.69 10.84
C ILE A 21 13.36 5.15 9.39
N VAL A 22 14.00 4.43 8.47
CA VAL A 22 13.88 4.69 7.02
C VAL A 22 12.91 3.71 6.40
N PHE A 23 11.81 4.21 5.84
CA PHE A 23 10.84 3.43 5.08
C PHE A 23 11.11 3.55 3.58
N PHE A 24 11.17 2.42 2.89
CA PHE A 24 11.28 2.36 1.43
C PHE A 24 10.15 1.56 0.80
N PRO A 25 9.03 2.22 0.43
CA PRO A 25 8.00 1.61 -0.39
C PRO A 25 8.39 1.69 -1.88
N THR A 26 8.25 0.56 -2.58
CA THR A 26 8.39 0.54 -4.05
C THR A 26 7.17 1.10 -4.75
N ASN A 27 7.39 1.74 -5.89
CA ASN A 27 6.31 2.07 -6.80
C ASN A 27 5.94 0.86 -7.64
N GLY A 28 4.75 0.31 -7.36
CA GLY A 28 4.07 -0.59 -8.26
C GLY A 28 3.12 0.16 -9.20
N VAL A 29 2.04 -0.51 -9.58
CA VAL A 29 0.92 0.06 -10.34
C VAL A 29 -0.04 0.93 -9.49
N GLY A 30 0.22 1.09 -8.19
CA GLY A 30 -0.65 1.84 -7.28
C GLY A 30 -0.04 2.07 -5.89
N PHE A 31 -0.86 2.57 -4.96
CA PHE A 31 -0.44 3.03 -3.62
C PHE A 31 -0.20 1.92 -2.59
N GLY A 32 -0.41 0.65 -2.91
CA GLY A 32 -0.47 -0.41 -1.89
C GLY A 32 0.75 -0.52 -0.97
N HIS A 33 1.96 -0.59 -1.53
CA HIS A 33 3.20 -0.66 -0.75
C HIS A 33 3.40 0.61 0.10
N PHE A 34 3.15 1.78 -0.50
CA PHE A 34 3.23 3.06 0.19
C PHE A 34 2.25 3.16 1.36
N THR A 35 0.98 2.82 1.13
CA THR A 35 -0.08 2.89 2.15
C THR A 35 0.23 2.02 3.36
N ARG A 36 0.77 0.80 3.17
CA ARG A 36 1.13 -0.07 4.30
C ARG A 36 2.27 0.49 5.13
N LEU A 37 3.36 0.93 4.50
CA LEU A 37 4.46 1.55 5.24
C LEU A 37 4.04 2.86 5.89
N PHE A 38 3.16 3.63 5.25
CA PHE A 38 2.63 4.86 5.82
C PHE A 38 1.74 4.60 7.03
N ALA A 39 0.93 3.53 6.99
CA ALA A 39 0.14 3.09 8.15
C ALA A 39 1.05 2.70 9.33
N ILE A 40 2.11 1.92 9.07
CA ILE A 40 3.11 1.55 10.09
C ILE A 40 3.76 2.80 10.67
N ALA A 41 4.26 3.70 9.82
CA ALA A 41 4.90 4.94 10.23
C ALA A 41 4.01 5.82 11.12
N ARG A 42 2.73 6.01 10.73
CA ARG A 42 1.76 6.76 11.57
C ARG A 42 1.60 6.10 12.93
N ARG A 43 1.44 4.78 12.97
CA ARG A 43 1.25 4.05 14.23
C ARG A 43 2.47 4.14 15.14
N ILE A 44 3.67 4.02 14.58
CA ILE A 44 4.92 4.17 15.34
C ILE A 44 4.99 5.55 15.99
N ARG A 45 4.75 6.64 15.24
CA ARG A 45 4.79 8.00 15.78
C ARG A 45 3.76 8.27 16.89
N VAL A 46 2.63 7.55 16.87
CA VAL A 46 1.64 7.61 17.97
C VAL A 46 2.13 6.87 19.21
N LEU A 47 2.82 5.74 19.03
CA LEU A 47 3.35 4.93 20.12
C LEU A 47 4.62 5.52 20.75
N ASP A 48 5.48 6.10 19.92
CA ASP A 48 6.72 6.77 20.32
C ASP A 48 6.93 8.03 19.45
N PRO A 49 6.54 9.22 19.97
CA PRO A 49 6.70 10.49 19.25
C PRO A 49 8.14 10.93 19.02
N ASP A 50 9.11 10.37 19.77
CA ASP A 50 10.53 10.73 19.67
C ASP A 50 11.24 9.96 18.53
N VAL A 51 10.56 8.96 17.94
CA VAL A 51 11.06 8.26 16.75
C VAL A 51 10.96 9.17 15.53
N GLU A 52 12.10 9.42 14.90
CA GLU A 52 12.16 10.11 13.63
C GLU A 52 11.82 9.12 12.50
N VAL A 53 10.92 9.53 11.61
CA VAL A 53 10.50 8.72 10.47
C VAL A 53 10.90 9.43 9.19
N LEU A 54 11.61 8.71 8.33
CA LEU A 54 12.05 9.18 7.01
C LEU A 54 11.54 8.24 5.93
N PHE A 55 11.06 8.79 4.82
CA PHE A 55 10.72 7.99 3.64
C PHE A 55 11.77 8.14 2.55
N PHE A 56 12.33 7.04 2.08
CA PHE A 56 13.04 6.98 0.82
C PHE A 56 12.11 6.36 -0.21
N THR A 57 11.57 7.11 -1.15
CA THR A 57 10.48 6.63 -2.00
C THR A 57 10.71 6.89 -3.47
N THR A 58 10.11 6.03 -4.29
CA THR A 58 9.95 6.31 -5.72
C THR A 58 8.63 7.05 -6.02
N MET A 59 7.72 7.19 -5.05
CA MET A 59 6.36 7.70 -5.27
C MET A 59 6.36 9.20 -5.55
N PRO A 60 5.69 9.68 -6.62
CA PRO A 60 5.64 11.11 -6.91
C PRO A 60 4.70 11.90 -5.96
N THR A 61 3.84 11.21 -5.21
CA THR A 61 2.79 11.82 -4.36
C THR A 61 3.32 12.27 -2.99
N LEU A 62 4.38 13.07 -2.98
CA LEU A 62 5.11 13.45 -1.75
C LEU A 62 4.29 14.30 -0.77
N HIS A 63 3.30 15.05 -1.27
CA HIS A 63 2.44 15.91 -0.45
C HIS A 63 1.69 15.14 0.66
N LEU A 64 1.48 13.83 0.49
CA LEU A 64 0.87 12.98 1.53
C LEU A 64 1.77 12.89 2.76
N LEU A 65 3.09 12.75 2.57
CA LEU A 65 4.07 12.73 3.65
C LEU A 65 4.28 14.14 4.22
N GLU A 66 4.38 15.13 3.33
CA GLU A 66 4.55 16.55 3.71
C GLU A 66 3.42 17.02 4.63
N SER A 67 2.17 16.65 4.32
CA SER A 67 0.99 16.99 5.15
C SER A 67 1.07 16.45 6.58
N GLN A 68 1.89 15.43 6.84
CA GLN A 68 2.14 14.83 8.15
C GLN A 68 3.46 15.28 8.78
N GLY A 69 4.17 16.22 8.14
CA GLY A 69 5.50 16.66 8.55
C GLY A 69 6.56 15.56 8.46
N ILE A 70 6.39 14.57 7.57
CA ILE A 70 7.34 13.47 7.40
C ILE A 70 8.33 13.82 6.29
N PRO A 71 9.65 13.91 6.57
CA PRO A 71 10.65 14.16 5.55
C PRO A 71 10.75 12.98 4.57
N CYS A 72 11.13 13.27 3.33
CA CYS A 72 11.36 12.23 2.33
C CYS A 72 12.45 12.56 1.31
N TYR A 73 13.11 11.50 0.85
CA TYR A 73 13.97 11.50 -0.34
C TYR A 73 13.21 10.82 -1.47
N HIS A 74 13.07 11.52 -2.59
CA HIS A 74 12.42 10.98 -3.79
C HIS A 74 13.44 10.67 -4.86
N ILE A 75 13.39 9.45 -5.40
CA ILE A 75 14.10 9.06 -6.62
C ILE A 75 13.08 8.68 -7.71
N PRO A 76 13.14 9.25 -8.92
CA PRO A 76 12.22 8.85 -9.99
C PRO A 76 12.38 7.36 -10.31
N GLY A 77 11.28 6.64 -10.49
CA GLY A 77 11.34 5.25 -10.93
C GLY A 77 11.98 5.12 -12.32
N ARG A 78 12.70 4.02 -12.58
CA ARG A 78 13.47 3.81 -13.83
C ARG A 78 12.68 4.12 -15.10
N LYS A 79 11.40 3.74 -15.16
CA LYS A 79 10.53 3.90 -16.34
C LYS A 79 10.22 5.35 -16.72
N VAL A 80 10.55 6.32 -15.85
CA VAL A 80 10.41 7.75 -16.14
C VAL A 80 11.51 8.22 -17.11
N PHE A 81 12.64 7.52 -17.16
CA PHE A 81 13.75 7.84 -18.05
C PHE A 81 13.63 7.07 -19.37
N SER A 82 14.00 7.71 -20.49
CA SER A 82 14.02 7.08 -21.82
C SER A 82 15.15 6.06 -21.95
N ASP A 83 16.36 6.43 -21.52
CA ASP A 83 17.60 5.73 -21.87
C ASP A 83 18.45 5.39 -20.63
N VAL A 84 17.81 4.99 -19.53
CA VAL A 84 18.50 4.53 -18.32
C VAL A 84 18.33 3.02 -18.16
N SER A 85 19.45 2.31 -18.19
CA SER A 85 19.48 0.87 -17.95
C SER A 85 19.11 0.53 -16.51
N SER A 86 18.71 -0.73 -16.29
CA SER A 86 18.46 -1.21 -14.92
C SER A 86 19.70 -1.09 -14.03
N SER A 87 20.90 -1.28 -14.58
CA SER A 87 22.15 -1.18 -13.80
C SER A 87 22.41 0.25 -13.35
N GLU A 88 22.34 1.21 -14.26
CA GLU A 88 22.56 2.64 -13.96
C GLU A 88 21.55 3.15 -12.94
N TRP A 89 20.28 2.79 -13.08
CA TRP A 89 19.26 3.18 -12.09
C TRP A 89 19.51 2.56 -10.72
N ASN A 90 19.98 1.32 -10.66
CA ASN A 90 20.34 0.69 -9.39
C ASN A 90 21.55 1.37 -8.75
N MET A 91 22.53 1.84 -9.52
CA MET A 91 23.63 2.66 -8.98
C MET A 91 23.11 3.96 -8.36
N VAL A 92 22.20 4.66 -9.04
CA VAL A 92 21.56 5.87 -8.47
C VAL A 92 20.81 5.55 -7.18
N CYS A 93 20.03 4.46 -7.15
CA CYS A 93 19.32 4.03 -5.95
C CYS A 93 20.27 3.73 -4.78
N GLU A 94 21.38 3.03 -5.05
CA GLU A 94 22.40 2.69 -4.06
C GLU A 94 23.07 3.92 -3.45
N GLU A 95 23.54 4.83 -4.29
CA GLU A 95 24.22 6.06 -3.86
C GLU A 95 23.31 6.96 -3.03
N HIS A 96 22.07 7.18 -3.51
CA HIS A 96 21.12 8.04 -2.80
C HIS A 96 20.68 7.43 -1.45
N LEU A 97 20.44 6.12 -1.39
CA LEU A 97 20.07 5.46 -0.14
C LEU A 97 21.24 5.42 0.84
N SER A 98 22.46 5.17 0.35
CA SER A 98 23.69 5.21 1.17
C SER A 98 23.96 6.59 1.73
N MET A 99 23.70 7.65 0.95
CA MET A 99 23.76 9.03 1.43
C MET A 99 22.72 9.27 2.55
N ALA A 100 21.48 8.84 2.37
CA ALA A 100 20.45 8.97 3.39
C ALA A 100 20.85 8.25 4.70
N PHE A 101 21.39 7.03 4.61
CA PHE A 101 21.91 6.30 5.76
C PHE A 101 23.09 7.02 6.44
N THR A 102 23.98 7.63 5.66
CA THR A 102 25.14 8.36 6.20
C THR A 102 24.72 9.62 6.95
N ILE A 103 23.71 10.34 6.44
CA ILE A 103 23.23 11.59 7.06
C ILE A 103 22.41 11.29 8.32
N HIS A 104 21.49 10.33 8.23
CA HIS A 104 20.47 10.09 9.26
C HIS A 104 20.84 8.97 10.24
N ASN A 105 21.84 8.15 9.92
CA ASN A 105 22.33 7.06 10.75
C ASN A 105 21.19 6.22 11.40
N PRO A 106 20.28 5.65 10.58
CA PRO A 106 19.05 5.07 11.09
C PRO A 106 19.31 3.77 11.84
N SER A 107 18.48 3.51 12.84
CA SER A 107 18.51 2.26 13.61
C SER A 107 17.74 1.13 12.90
N LEU A 108 16.81 1.48 12.01
CA LEU A 108 15.95 0.53 11.29
C LEU A 108 15.70 0.96 9.85
N PHE A 109 15.71 -0.02 8.95
CA PHE A 109 15.29 0.11 7.56
C PHE A 109 14.13 -0.84 7.27
N VAL A 110 13.03 -0.31 6.74
CA VAL A 110 11.80 -1.07 6.46
C VAL A 110 11.47 -0.95 4.98
N PHE A 111 11.50 -2.08 4.27
CA PHE A 111 11.20 -2.16 2.85
C PHE A 111 9.82 -2.79 2.61
N ASP A 112 9.05 -2.24 1.66
CA ASP A 112 7.83 -2.89 1.15
C ASP A 112 7.84 -2.86 -0.38
N GLY A 113 7.93 -4.05 -0.95
CA GLY A 113 7.98 -4.24 -2.38
C GLY A 113 7.97 -5.70 -2.73
N THR A 114 7.58 -5.99 -3.97
CA THR A 114 7.57 -7.38 -4.43
C THR A 114 8.98 -7.91 -4.70
N PHE A 115 9.83 -7.06 -5.25
CA PHE A 115 11.23 -7.39 -5.52
C PHE A 115 12.14 -6.27 -4.99
N PRO A 116 13.08 -6.58 -4.09
CA PRO A 116 14.14 -5.68 -3.69
C PRO A 116 14.94 -5.18 -4.89
N TYR A 117 15.21 -3.87 -4.96
CA TYR A 117 16.14 -3.33 -5.95
C TYR A 117 17.57 -3.75 -5.61
N ARG A 118 18.38 -4.08 -6.61
CA ARG A 118 19.78 -4.49 -6.39
C ARG A 118 20.59 -3.39 -5.71
N GLY A 119 20.39 -2.13 -6.12
CA GLY A 119 21.05 -0.97 -5.50
C GLY A 119 20.65 -0.77 -4.04
N MET A 120 19.39 -1.04 -3.71
CA MET A 120 18.94 -1.03 -2.31
C MET A 120 19.60 -2.15 -1.50
N LEU A 121 19.64 -3.38 -2.04
CA LEU A 121 20.30 -4.51 -1.39
C LEU A 121 21.79 -4.23 -1.15
N ASN A 122 22.47 -3.58 -2.10
CA ASN A 122 23.86 -3.17 -1.95
C ASN A 122 24.00 -2.10 -0.83
N ALA A 123 23.11 -1.12 -0.78
CA ALA A 123 23.16 -0.04 0.21
C ALA A 123 22.98 -0.54 1.67
N ILE A 124 22.20 -1.60 1.89
CA ILE A 124 21.99 -2.21 3.22
C ILE A 124 23.01 -3.30 3.56
N ARG A 125 23.81 -3.76 2.58
CA ARG A 125 24.76 -4.87 2.76
C ARG A 125 25.91 -4.44 3.67
N GLY A 126 26.25 -5.29 4.65
CA GLY A 126 27.37 -5.07 5.57
C GLY A 126 27.13 -3.97 6.61
N ARG A 127 25.90 -3.46 6.72
CA ARG A 127 25.46 -2.52 7.76
C ARG A 127 24.75 -3.27 8.88
N ASP A 128 25.51 -3.94 9.73
CA ASP A 128 24.95 -4.81 10.79
C ASP A 128 24.38 -4.02 11.97
N GLU A 129 24.63 -2.71 12.02
CA GLU A 129 24.09 -1.77 13.00
C GLU A 129 22.63 -1.36 12.74
N ILE A 130 22.14 -1.58 11.51
CA ILE A 130 20.78 -1.22 11.06
C ILE A 130 19.94 -2.50 11.02
N GLY A 131 18.85 -2.56 11.77
CA GLY A 131 17.88 -3.65 11.62
C GLY A 131 17.14 -3.56 10.28
N LYS A 132 16.99 -4.68 9.57
CA LYS A 132 16.43 -4.73 8.22
C LYS A 132 15.15 -5.55 8.19
N ILE A 133 14.04 -4.87 7.92
CA ILE A 133 12.71 -5.48 7.83
C ILE A 133 12.21 -5.45 6.39
N TRP A 134 11.67 -6.59 5.94
CA TRP A 134 10.90 -6.66 4.71
C TRP A 134 9.43 -6.93 5.02
N VAL A 135 8.55 -5.98 4.71
CA VAL A 135 7.11 -6.20 4.65
C VAL A 135 6.77 -6.86 3.32
N ARG A 136 6.44 -8.16 3.36
CA ARG A 136 6.21 -8.99 2.17
C ARG A 136 4.93 -9.80 2.33
N ARG A 137 3.97 -9.62 1.43
CA ARG A 137 2.76 -10.48 1.37
C ARG A 137 3.14 -11.93 1.02
N GLY A 138 2.53 -12.90 1.70
CA GLY A 138 2.81 -14.33 1.50
C GLY A 138 2.22 -14.89 0.20
N THR A 139 1.06 -14.39 -0.24
CA THR A 139 0.33 -14.92 -1.39
C THR A 139 0.70 -14.23 -2.70
N PHE A 140 1.26 -15.01 -3.62
CA PHE A 140 1.44 -14.66 -5.02
C PHE A 140 0.64 -15.60 -5.91
N ARG A 141 0.17 -15.10 -7.05
CA ARG A 141 -0.47 -15.93 -8.09
C ARG A 141 0.40 -17.15 -8.40
N LYS A 142 -0.21 -18.34 -8.52
CA LYS A 142 0.52 -19.57 -8.90
C LYS A 142 1.31 -19.35 -10.19
N GLY A 143 2.63 -19.57 -10.16
CA GLY A 143 3.54 -19.33 -11.28
C GLY A 143 4.22 -17.96 -11.31
N ALA A 144 4.04 -17.12 -10.28
CA ALA A 144 4.78 -15.87 -10.14
C ALA A 144 6.31 -16.09 -10.07
N THR A 145 7.06 -15.10 -10.55
CA THR A 145 8.54 -15.14 -10.56
C THR A 145 9.06 -15.39 -9.14
N ARG A 146 9.81 -16.48 -8.97
CA ARG A 146 10.44 -16.83 -7.70
C ARG A 146 11.44 -15.74 -7.32
N ILE A 147 11.30 -15.22 -6.10
CA ILE A 147 12.25 -14.28 -5.53
C ILE A 147 13.59 -15.03 -5.34
N PRO A 148 14.70 -14.47 -5.82
CA PRO A 148 16.01 -15.04 -5.56
C PRO A 148 16.28 -15.13 -4.05
N SER A 149 16.70 -16.30 -3.54
CA SER A 149 16.88 -16.50 -2.09
C SER A 149 17.97 -15.61 -1.49
N ASP A 150 18.97 -15.20 -2.30
CA ASP A 150 19.99 -14.22 -1.92
C ASP A 150 19.38 -12.86 -1.53
N SER A 151 18.19 -12.53 -2.03
CA SER A 151 17.53 -11.26 -1.73
C SER A 151 16.92 -11.26 -0.33
N ILE A 152 16.46 -12.41 0.15
CA ILE A 152 15.84 -12.59 1.47
C ILE A 152 16.91 -12.54 2.57
N ASP A 153 18.08 -13.14 2.32
CA ASP A 153 19.18 -13.21 3.29
C ASP A 153 19.80 -11.85 3.66
N HIS A 154 19.39 -10.77 2.98
CA HIS A 154 19.77 -9.40 3.33
C HIS A 154 18.89 -8.77 4.43
N PHE A 155 17.81 -9.44 4.84
CA PHE A 155 16.88 -8.95 5.86
C PHE A 155 16.97 -9.81 7.13
N ASP A 156 16.81 -9.17 8.28
CA ASP A 156 16.79 -9.85 9.57
C ASP A 156 15.39 -10.40 9.88
N VAL A 157 14.36 -9.66 9.44
CA VAL A 157 12.96 -9.96 9.69
C VAL A 157 12.11 -9.78 8.43
N ILE A 158 11.19 -10.70 8.22
CA ILE A 158 10.08 -10.58 7.28
C ILE A 158 8.79 -10.44 8.08
N ILE A 159 8.04 -9.36 7.82
CA ILE A 159 6.67 -9.21 8.28
C ILE A 159 5.77 -9.61 7.12
N ALA A 160 4.90 -10.59 7.35
CA ALA A 160 4.01 -11.17 6.36
C ALA A 160 2.55 -10.82 6.64
N PRO A 161 2.01 -9.73 6.05
CA PRO A 161 0.59 -9.45 6.11
C PRO A 161 -0.19 -10.59 5.44
N ARG A 162 -1.09 -11.19 6.21
CA ARG A 162 -1.97 -12.27 5.77
C ARG A 162 -2.95 -11.82 4.72
N ASP A 163 -3.53 -12.80 4.05
CA ASP A 163 -4.57 -12.64 3.07
C ASP A 163 -5.78 -13.52 3.43
N SER A 164 -6.91 -13.33 2.75
CA SER A 164 -8.09 -14.22 2.95
C SER A 164 -7.93 -15.60 2.29
N LEU A 165 -6.85 -15.79 1.54
CA LEU A 165 -6.51 -17.03 0.87
C LEU A 165 -5.69 -17.92 1.79
N GLU A 166 -5.86 -19.24 1.67
CA GLU A 166 -4.88 -20.16 2.24
C GLU A 166 -3.51 -19.85 1.66
N GLU A 167 -2.54 -19.59 2.54
CA GLU A 167 -1.19 -19.32 2.12
C GLU A 167 -0.68 -20.52 1.32
N ALA A 168 -0.24 -20.25 0.10
CA ALA A 168 0.66 -21.17 -0.57
C ALA A 168 1.92 -21.18 0.29
N LYS A 169 2.01 -22.15 1.21
CA LYS A 169 3.17 -22.30 2.06
C LYS A 169 4.39 -22.32 1.14
N ASP A 170 5.33 -21.41 1.38
CA ASP A 170 6.63 -21.41 0.71
C ASP A 170 7.47 -22.55 1.34
N ASP A 171 6.93 -23.77 1.28
CA ASP A 171 7.22 -24.96 2.10
C ASP A 171 8.60 -25.58 1.82
N THR A 172 9.53 -24.85 1.19
CA THR A 172 10.75 -25.45 0.63
C THR A 172 12.05 -24.70 0.89
N LYS A 173 12.08 -23.60 1.66
CA LYS A 173 13.37 -22.95 2.00
C LYS A 173 13.44 -22.47 3.44
N GLU A 174 14.46 -22.94 4.15
CA GLU A 174 14.94 -22.30 5.38
C GLU A 174 15.53 -20.93 5.01
N PHE A 175 14.86 -19.86 5.41
CA PHE A 175 15.40 -18.50 5.33
C PHE A 175 16.18 -18.21 6.62
N LYS A 176 17.25 -17.40 6.53
CA LYS A 176 17.91 -16.88 7.73
C LYS A 176 17.04 -15.86 8.47
N ALA A 177 16.22 -15.12 7.73
CA ALA A 177 15.33 -14.11 8.26
C ALA A 177 14.22 -14.74 9.11
N GLN A 178 13.89 -14.10 10.23
CA GLN A 178 12.74 -14.48 11.05
C GLN A 178 11.45 -14.01 10.37
N VAL A 179 10.43 -14.87 10.29
CA VAL A 179 9.16 -14.55 9.62
C VAL A 179 8.06 -14.40 10.66
N PHE A 180 7.35 -13.27 10.62
CA PHE A 180 6.20 -13.00 11.48
C PHE A 180 4.97 -12.72 10.63
N ASP A 181 3.95 -13.55 10.79
CA ASP A 181 2.65 -13.26 10.19
C ASP A 181 1.94 -12.16 10.97
N CYS A 182 1.21 -11.31 10.26
CA CYS A 182 0.34 -10.32 10.87
C CYS A 182 -0.98 -10.18 10.11
N GLU A 183 -1.96 -9.58 10.77
CA GLU A 183 -3.20 -9.18 10.09
C GLU A 183 -2.92 -8.13 8.99
N PRO A 184 -3.81 -8.00 7.99
CA PRO A 184 -3.68 -6.99 6.95
C PRO A 184 -3.39 -5.59 7.51
N ILE A 185 -2.37 -4.93 6.97
CA ILE A 185 -1.97 -3.59 7.40
C ILE A 185 -2.88 -2.57 6.71
N ILE A 186 -3.75 -1.93 7.50
CA ILE A 186 -4.75 -0.96 7.02
C ILE A 186 -4.40 0.42 7.54
N TYR A 187 -4.51 1.43 6.67
CA TYR A 187 -4.14 2.81 7.00
C TYR A 187 -5.13 3.52 7.91
N ALA A 188 -6.43 3.44 7.57
CA ALA A 188 -7.46 4.10 8.35
C ALA A 188 -7.80 3.28 9.60
N SER A 189 -8.06 3.97 10.70
CA SER A 189 -8.68 3.44 11.91
C SER A 189 -10.15 3.85 12.00
N GLU A 190 -10.89 3.31 12.96
CA GLU A 190 -12.29 3.73 13.22
C GLU A 190 -12.42 5.21 13.57
N ASP A 191 -11.38 5.78 14.20
CA ASP A 191 -11.31 7.19 14.58
C ASP A 191 -10.98 8.10 13.39
N ASP A 192 -10.35 7.56 12.34
CA ASP A 192 -10.10 8.29 11.09
C ASP A 192 -11.36 8.37 10.19
N LEU A 193 -12.42 7.62 10.50
CA LEU A 193 -13.62 7.55 9.66
C LEU A 193 -14.51 8.78 9.82
N ASN A 194 -14.74 9.48 8.71
CA ASN A 194 -15.67 10.59 8.65
C ASN A 194 -17.12 10.12 8.86
N PRO A 195 -17.98 10.94 9.48
CA PRO A 195 -19.41 10.69 9.55
C PRO A 195 -20.03 10.55 8.15
N ARG A 196 -21.10 9.75 8.03
CA ARG A 196 -21.82 9.48 6.77
C ARG A 196 -22.17 10.75 5.98
N GLN A 197 -22.52 11.82 6.67
CA GLN A 197 -22.95 13.08 6.06
C GLN A 197 -21.78 13.84 5.42
N HIS A 198 -20.54 13.63 5.88
CA HIS A 198 -19.38 14.43 5.48
C HIS A 198 -19.15 14.38 3.96
N LEU A 199 -18.97 13.18 3.40
CA LEU A 199 -18.72 13.05 1.97
C LEU A 199 -19.98 13.40 1.16
N ARG A 200 -21.16 12.98 1.63
CA ARG A 200 -22.43 13.21 0.93
C ARG A 200 -22.70 14.70 0.75
N SER A 201 -22.54 15.50 1.80
CA SER A 201 -22.66 16.96 1.72
C SER A 201 -21.60 17.56 0.80
N ARG A 202 -20.33 17.13 0.90
CA ARG A 202 -19.23 17.64 0.07
C ARG A 202 -19.45 17.37 -1.43
N LEU A 203 -20.06 16.24 -1.78
CA LEU A 203 -20.33 15.85 -3.16
C LEU A 203 -21.75 16.20 -3.65
N GLY A 204 -22.57 16.87 -2.83
CA GLY A 204 -23.95 17.21 -3.17
C GLY A 204 -24.82 15.98 -3.44
N ILE A 205 -24.70 14.96 -2.58
CA ILE A 205 -25.48 13.72 -2.61
C ILE A 205 -26.57 13.80 -1.54
N PRO A 206 -27.85 13.56 -1.86
CA PRO A 206 -28.92 13.49 -0.86
C PRO A 206 -28.63 12.45 0.23
N LEU A 207 -29.00 12.74 1.48
CA LEU A 207 -28.67 11.88 2.62
C LEU A 207 -29.49 10.58 2.64
N ASP A 208 -30.66 10.59 2.02
CA ASP A 208 -31.59 9.47 1.85
C ASP A 208 -31.31 8.61 0.62
N ALA A 209 -30.43 9.06 -0.29
CA ALA A 209 -30.06 8.29 -1.47
C ALA A 209 -29.22 7.04 -1.12
N LEU A 210 -29.29 6.03 -1.98
CA LEU A 210 -28.38 4.88 -1.93
C LEU A 210 -27.07 5.26 -2.63
N VAL A 211 -25.92 5.05 -1.99
CA VAL A 211 -24.62 5.47 -2.53
C VAL A 211 -23.70 4.28 -2.72
N CYS A 212 -23.34 4.02 -3.98
CA CYS A 212 -22.39 3.00 -4.40
C CYS A 212 -20.99 3.60 -4.57
N TYR A 213 -19.99 3.01 -3.92
CA TYR A 213 -18.58 3.30 -4.20
C TYR A 213 -18.04 2.38 -5.30
N VAL A 214 -17.43 2.92 -6.35
CA VAL A 214 -16.88 2.11 -7.45
C VAL A 214 -15.38 2.32 -7.56
N GLN A 215 -14.60 1.23 -7.44
CA GLN A 215 -13.15 1.25 -7.60
C GLN A 215 -12.65 -0.01 -8.32
N LEU A 216 -12.64 0.03 -9.66
CA LEU A 216 -12.27 -1.10 -10.53
C LEU A 216 -10.83 -1.02 -11.08
N GLY A 217 -10.01 -0.10 -10.57
CA GLY A 217 -8.62 0.09 -11.01
C GLY A 217 -8.48 0.90 -12.31
N ALA A 218 -7.27 0.95 -12.86
CA ALA A 218 -6.89 1.81 -13.99
C ALA A 218 -7.34 1.26 -15.37
N GLY A 219 -8.59 0.84 -15.49
CA GLY A 219 -9.20 0.50 -16.78
C GLY A 219 -9.35 1.73 -17.67
N ASN A 220 -9.32 1.54 -19.00
CA ASN A 220 -9.61 2.61 -19.95
C ASN A 220 -11.13 2.77 -20.09
N ILE A 221 -11.67 3.90 -19.64
CA ILE A 221 -13.13 4.15 -19.59
C ILE A 221 -13.70 4.49 -20.96
N ASN A 222 -12.85 4.94 -21.90
CA ASN A 222 -13.27 5.19 -23.28
C ASN A 222 -13.64 3.90 -24.04
N ASP A 223 -13.37 2.75 -23.43
CA ASP A 223 -13.88 1.47 -23.88
C ASP A 223 -15.29 1.27 -23.29
N ILE A 224 -16.31 1.27 -24.14
CA ILE A 224 -17.71 1.05 -23.74
C ILE A 224 -17.87 -0.34 -23.12
N ASP A 225 -17.03 -1.29 -23.53
CA ASP A 225 -16.98 -2.66 -23.01
C ASP A 225 -16.14 -2.75 -21.72
N SER A 226 -15.64 -1.64 -21.19
CA SER A 226 -14.95 -1.63 -19.90
C SER A 226 -15.90 -1.92 -18.74
N ASP A 227 -15.40 -2.67 -17.76
CA ASP A 227 -16.16 -3.02 -16.55
C ASP A 227 -16.77 -1.79 -15.87
N ILE A 228 -16.05 -0.66 -15.86
CA ILE A 228 -16.51 0.60 -15.28
C ILE A 228 -17.64 1.25 -16.09
N SER A 229 -17.55 1.27 -17.43
CA SER A 229 -18.63 1.78 -18.29
C SER A 229 -19.92 0.98 -18.11
N ILE A 230 -19.80 -0.37 -18.10
CA ILE A 230 -20.93 -1.29 -17.88
C ILE A 230 -21.52 -1.07 -16.49
N THR A 231 -20.68 -1.00 -15.46
CA THR A 231 -21.11 -0.78 -14.06
C THR A 231 -21.88 0.54 -13.92
N LEU A 232 -21.35 1.64 -14.48
CA LEU A 232 -21.99 2.94 -14.43
C LEU A 232 -23.33 2.95 -15.16
N SER A 233 -23.39 2.30 -16.33
CA SER A 233 -24.62 2.18 -17.11
C SER A 233 -25.70 1.39 -16.40
N GLU A 234 -25.33 0.32 -15.69
CA GLU A 234 -26.28 -0.50 -14.92
C GLU A 234 -26.79 0.23 -13.68
N LEU A 235 -25.91 0.88 -12.92
CA LEU A 235 -26.29 1.67 -11.74
C LEU A 235 -27.17 2.87 -12.11
N ALA A 236 -26.94 3.49 -13.29
CA ALA A 236 -27.71 4.64 -13.74
C ALA A 236 -29.21 4.34 -13.99
N LYS A 237 -29.58 3.07 -14.19
CA LYS A 237 -30.98 2.62 -14.35
C LYS A 237 -31.81 2.79 -13.09
N TYR A 238 -31.17 2.95 -11.93
CA TYR A 238 -31.84 3.17 -10.65
C TYR A 238 -31.84 4.67 -10.33
N GLU A 239 -33.03 5.24 -10.13
CA GLU A 239 -33.20 6.69 -9.93
C GLU A 239 -32.67 7.18 -8.57
N ASP A 240 -32.71 6.32 -7.55
CA ASP A 240 -32.30 6.64 -6.18
C ASP A 240 -30.82 6.30 -5.87
N VAL A 241 -30.07 5.85 -6.89
CA VAL A 241 -28.67 5.43 -6.73
C VAL A 241 -27.71 6.52 -7.21
N TYR A 242 -26.81 6.91 -6.31
CA TYR A 242 -25.65 7.73 -6.61
C TYR A 242 -24.41 6.86 -6.68
N THR A 243 -23.58 7.12 -7.69
CA THR A 243 -22.31 6.41 -7.87
C THR A 243 -21.15 7.35 -7.60
N VAL A 244 -20.27 6.96 -6.69
CA VAL A 244 -19.02 7.66 -6.40
C VAL A 244 -17.86 6.83 -6.90
N VAL A 245 -17.20 7.32 -7.96
CA VAL A 245 -16.06 6.64 -8.58
C VAL A 245 -14.77 7.06 -7.88
N GLY A 246 -14.04 6.10 -7.33
CA GLY A 246 -12.71 6.29 -6.76
C GLY A 246 -11.65 6.42 -7.85
N GLU A 247 -11.07 7.61 -7.99
CA GLU A 247 -10.01 7.89 -8.95
C GLU A 247 -8.63 7.76 -8.30
N SER A 248 -7.67 7.18 -9.01
CA SER A 248 -6.27 7.11 -8.56
C SER A 248 -5.60 8.48 -8.68
N MET A 249 -4.91 8.91 -7.62
CA MET A 249 -4.08 10.11 -7.61
C MET A 249 -2.91 10.07 -8.61
N LEU A 250 -2.52 8.88 -9.09
CA LEU A 250 -1.41 8.68 -10.04
C LEU A 250 -1.87 8.55 -11.50
N GLY A 251 -3.17 8.41 -11.72
CA GLY A 251 -3.77 8.18 -13.03
C GLY A 251 -4.13 9.46 -13.77
N LYS A 252 -4.44 9.32 -15.06
CA LYS A 252 -5.16 10.37 -15.79
C LYS A 252 -6.52 10.57 -15.16
N SER A 253 -6.99 11.81 -15.16
CA SER A 253 -8.36 12.11 -14.75
C SER A 253 -9.34 11.35 -15.65
N LEU A 254 -10.36 10.78 -15.03
CA LEU A 254 -11.43 10.03 -15.65
C LEU A 254 -12.46 11.04 -16.17
N GLU A 255 -12.75 10.99 -17.47
CA GLU A 255 -13.81 11.78 -18.08
C GLU A 255 -15.16 11.09 -17.87
N ILE A 256 -15.64 11.07 -16.63
CA ILE A 256 -16.92 10.47 -16.26
C ILE A 256 -17.91 11.57 -15.87
N GLY A 257 -19.12 11.49 -16.40
CA GLY A 257 -20.21 12.42 -16.09
C GLY A 257 -21.56 11.75 -16.05
N GLY A 258 -22.50 12.37 -15.34
CA GLY A 258 -23.87 11.92 -15.21
C GLY A 258 -24.56 12.62 -14.04
N PRO A 259 -25.90 12.73 -14.03
CA PRO A 259 -26.63 13.49 -13.01
C PRO A 259 -26.34 12.98 -11.58
N ARG A 260 -26.15 11.66 -11.43
CA ARG A 260 -25.91 10.98 -10.14
C ARG A 260 -24.53 10.35 -10.01
N VAL A 261 -23.58 10.75 -10.86
CA VAL A 261 -22.19 10.28 -10.79
C VAL A 261 -21.32 11.37 -10.16
N ARG A 262 -20.43 10.97 -9.25
CA ARG A 262 -19.44 11.83 -8.61
C ARG A 262 -18.07 11.16 -8.65
N ILE A 263 -17.02 11.96 -8.62
CA ILE A 263 -15.63 11.48 -8.59
C ILE A 263 -15.07 11.80 -7.20
N LEU A 264 -14.39 10.81 -6.60
CA LEU A 264 -13.63 10.95 -5.36
C LEU A 264 -12.15 10.73 -5.66
N LYS A 265 -11.36 11.79 -5.48
CA LYS A 265 -9.90 11.79 -5.69
C LYS A 265 -9.18 12.12 -4.38
N ASP A 266 -9.55 11.43 -3.30
CA ASP A 266 -8.97 11.60 -1.98
C ASP A 266 -7.96 10.48 -1.68
N TYR A 267 -7.20 10.64 -0.60
CA TYR A 267 -6.36 9.58 -0.05
C TYR A 267 -6.34 9.62 1.49
N PRO A 268 -6.48 8.46 2.15
CA PRO A 268 -7.03 7.22 1.60
C PRO A 268 -8.55 7.37 1.39
N ASN A 269 -9.15 6.57 0.51
CA ASN A 269 -10.60 6.62 0.30
C ASN A 269 -11.39 5.98 1.47
N SER A 270 -10.75 5.08 2.23
CA SER A 270 -11.36 4.34 3.34
C SER A 270 -11.88 5.25 4.45
N VAL A 271 -11.34 6.47 4.64
CA VAL A 271 -11.88 7.44 5.60
C VAL A 271 -13.34 7.84 5.32
N HIS A 272 -13.84 7.62 4.11
CA HIS A 272 -15.20 7.98 3.72
C HIS A 272 -16.18 6.81 3.70
N PHE A 273 -15.77 5.59 4.10
CA PHE A 273 -16.58 4.38 3.90
C PHE A 273 -17.97 4.42 4.56
N ARG A 274 -18.14 5.12 5.69
CA ARG A 274 -19.45 5.34 6.33
C ARG A 274 -20.45 6.11 5.45
N SER A 275 -19.97 6.79 4.41
CA SER A 275 -20.80 7.55 3.47
C SER A 275 -21.42 6.69 2.37
N PHE A 276 -20.92 5.46 2.20
CA PHE A 276 -21.37 4.51 1.18
C PHE A 276 -22.28 3.45 1.80
N ASP A 277 -23.19 2.93 1.00
CA ASP A 277 -24.09 1.85 1.39
C ASP A 277 -23.57 0.49 0.91
N PHE A 278 -22.86 0.47 -0.23
CA PHE A 278 -22.14 -0.69 -0.73
C PHE A 278 -21.02 -0.24 -1.68
N ALA A 279 -20.15 -1.17 -2.06
CA ALA A 279 -19.08 -0.95 -3.02
C ALA A 279 -19.06 -1.97 -4.16
N ILE A 280 -18.47 -1.57 -5.27
CA ILE A 280 -18.08 -2.43 -6.39
C ILE A 280 -16.57 -2.25 -6.58
N ILE A 281 -15.78 -3.30 -6.31
CA ILE A 281 -14.32 -3.23 -6.27
C ILE A 281 -13.67 -4.29 -7.16
N ALA A 282 -12.41 -4.06 -7.55
CA ALA A 282 -11.67 -5.07 -8.31
C ALA A 282 -11.21 -6.28 -7.47
N GLY A 283 -11.30 -6.23 -6.13
CA GLY A 283 -10.75 -7.28 -5.26
C GLY A 283 -9.21 -7.22 -5.11
N GLY A 284 -8.59 -6.06 -5.38
CA GLY A 284 -7.18 -5.85 -5.09
C GLY A 284 -6.91 -5.88 -3.57
N TYR A 285 -5.76 -6.44 -3.15
CA TYR A 285 -5.48 -6.77 -1.75
C TYR A 285 -5.88 -5.69 -0.73
N ASN A 286 -5.42 -4.43 -0.90
CA ASN A 286 -5.71 -3.39 0.10
C ASN A 286 -7.21 -3.05 0.13
N SER A 287 -7.83 -2.77 -1.02
CA SER A 287 -9.25 -2.43 -1.09
C SER A 287 -10.14 -3.55 -0.57
N TYR A 288 -9.79 -4.81 -0.87
CA TYR A 288 -10.50 -5.98 -0.35
C TYR A 288 -10.46 -6.05 1.18
N HIS A 289 -9.28 -5.91 1.79
CA HIS A 289 -9.14 -5.94 3.24
C HIS A 289 -9.74 -4.69 3.91
N GLU A 290 -9.71 -3.53 3.26
CA GLU A 290 -10.37 -2.31 3.75
C GLU A 290 -11.90 -2.47 3.83
N VAL A 291 -12.56 -2.99 2.78
CA VAL A 291 -14.03 -3.14 2.81
C VAL A 291 -14.49 -4.16 3.84
N ILE A 292 -13.71 -5.23 4.05
CA ILE A 292 -13.96 -6.22 5.11
C ILE A 292 -13.79 -5.58 6.49
N ARG A 293 -12.68 -4.88 6.71
CA ARG A 293 -12.35 -4.27 8.01
C ARG A 293 -13.43 -3.32 8.51
N PHE A 294 -14.00 -2.54 7.59
CA PHE A 294 -15.01 -1.52 7.88
C PHE A 294 -16.45 -2.00 7.61
N GLY A 295 -16.64 -3.28 7.28
CA GLY A 295 -17.95 -3.88 7.08
C GLY A 295 -18.77 -3.25 5.94
N LEU A 296 -18.12 -2.78 4.86
CA LEU A 296 -18.79 -2.21 3.70
C LEU A 296 -19.23 -3.35 2.74
N PRO A 297 -20.55 -3.61 2.57
CA PRO A 297 -21.02 -4.64 1.65
C PRO A 297 -20.46 -4.41 0.25
N SER A 298 -19.90 -5.45 -0.38
CA SER A 298 -19.13 -5.27 -1.61
C SER A 298 -19.41 -6.36 -2.65
N ILE A 299 -19.52 -5.94 -3.91
CA ILE A 299 -19.50 -6.80 -5.10
C ILE A 299 -18.10 -6.70 -5.69
N SER A 300 -17.49 -7.82 -6.07
CA SER A 300 -16.13 -7.80 -6.59
C SER A 300 -16.06 -8.26 -8.05
N TYR A 301 -15.40 -7.47 -8.90
CA TYR A 301 -15.10 -7.79 -10.30
C TYR A 301 -13.60 -8.00 -10.45
N PRO A 302 -13.10 -9.25 -10.36
CA PRO A 302 -11.67 -9.50 -10.33
C PRO A 302 -11.03 -9.09 -11.65
N ASN A 303 -10.01 -8.23 -11.60
CA ASN A 303 -9.23 -7.94 -12.79
C ASN A 303 -8.28 -9.11 -13.09
N LEU A 304 -8.57 -9.86 -14.16
CA LEU A 304 -7.78 -11.03 -14.56
C LEU A 304 -6.42 -10.68 -15.19
N ASN A 305 -6.24 -9.41 -15.57
CA ASN A 305 -5.03 -8.89 -16.21
C ASN A 305 -4.01 -8.33 -15.20
N THR A 306 -4.11 -8.70 -13.92
CA THR A 306 -3.14 -8.34 -12.90
C THR A 306 -1.90 -9.24 -12.96
N GLY A 307 -0.73 -8.63 -12.71
CA GLY A 307 0.55 -9.35 -12.74
C GLY A 307 0.69 -10.37 -11.61
N MET A 308 0.76 -9.90 -10.36
CA MET A 308 1.07 -10.73 -9.19
C MET A 308 -0.05 -10.81 -8.15
N ASP A 309 -1.06 -9.96 -8.25
CA ASP A 309 -2.17 -9.88 -7.30
C ASP A 309 -3.32 -10.78 -7.76
N ASP A 310 -3.54 -11.90 -7.06
CA ASP A 310 -4.57 -12.88 -7.42
C ASP A 310 -5.96 -12.42 -6.94
N GLN A 311 -6.58 -11.54 -7.72
CA GLN A 311 -7.88 -10.96 -7.39
C GLN A 311 -9.01 -12.00 -7.51
N LEU A 312 -8.91 -12.92 -8.48
CA LEU A 312 -9.92 -13.96 -8.69
C LEU A 312 -10.00 -14.91 -7.50
N ALA A 313 -8.87 -15.26 -6.89
CA ALA A 313 -8.89 -16.17 -5.75
C ALA A 313 -9.63 -15.58 -4.53
N ARG A 314 -9.72 -14.25 -4.40
CA ARG A 314 -10.33 -13.58 -3.23
C ARG A 314 -11.85 -13.40 -3.31
N VAL A 315 -12.44 -13.59 -4.50
CA VAL A 315 -13.81 -13.17 -4.84
C VAL A 315 -14.72 -14.32 -5.22
#